data_AF-W8BMB8-F1
#
_entry.id   AF-W8BMB8-F1
#
_cell.length_a   1.000
_cell.length_b   1.000
_cell.length_c   1.000
_cell.angle_alpha   90.00
_cell.angle_beta   90.00
_cell.angle_gamma   90.00
#
_symmetry.space_group_name_H-M   'P 1'
#
loop_
_entity.id
_entity.type
_entity.pdbx_description
1 polymer ?
#
loop_
_entity_poly.entity_id
_entity_poly.type
_entity_poly.pdbx_seq_one_letter_code
_entity_poly.pdbx_strand_id
1 'polypeptide(L)'
;MADVKDLMNLPDDNIDMIAATSVLQQQAADIRTKTINWASYMQSQMISQEDYNAISALDTAKAAYLQKNSTQAVKTLLNLLSHVSKDQTIQYILVMIDDLLQEERSRVDFFHDYAKQHKECVWGPFLNLLNRQDGFIVNMSSRILAKLACWGHELMPKSDLNFYLQFLKDQLTVNAKAYIKDQATLARRVQTIVVHQHGHGHGKDQQSTKNNTNYSLNMAQQQQHLHQQQIAGERYREMPTEQANALVDGRLPIPVE
;
A
#
# COMPACT_ATOMS: atom_id res chain seq x y z
N MET A 1 -3.47 24.62 14.38
CA MET A 1 -4.24 24.12 13.22
C MET A 1 -3.41 24.44 12.00
N ALA A 2 -2.71 23.45 11.45
CA ALA A 2 -2.00 23.65 10.19
C ALA A 2 -3.06 23.81 9.09
N ASP A 3 -2.92 24.87 8.31
CA ASP A 3 -3.87 25.27 7.29
C ASP A 3 -3.85 24.23 6.15
N VAL A 4 -5.02 23.78 5.71
CA VAL A 4 -5.19 22.76 4.64
C VAL A 4 -4.53 23.20 3.33
N LYS A 5 -4.23 24.51 3.21
CA LYS A 5 -3.54 25.13 2.09
C LYS A 5 -2.03 24.83 2.02
N ASP A 6 -1.37 24.60 3.15
CA ASP A 6 0.07 24.27 3.17
C ASP A 6 0.38 22.82 2.78
N LEU A 7 -0.64 21.95 2.80
CA LEU A 7 -0.55 20.57 2.31
C LEU A 7 -0.53 20.45 0.78
N MET A 8 -0.86 21.52 0.05
CA MET A 8 -0.94 21.53 -1.42
C MET A 8 0.36 21.92 -2.14
N ASN A 9 1.43 22.23 -1.41
CA ASN A 9 2.74 22.61 -1.99
C ASN A 9 3.79 21.49 -1.85
N LEU A 10 3.37 20.23 -1.91
CA LEU A 10 4.30 19.10 -1.99
C LEU A 10 4.54 18.76 -3.47
N PRO A 11 5.78 18.39 -3.87
CA PRO A 11 6.04 17.91 -5.22
C PRO A 11 5.05 16.80 -5.58
N ASP A 12 4.56 16.78 -6.83
CA ASP A 12 3.44 15.93 -7.29
C ASP A 12 3.58 14.45 -6.88
N ASP A 13 4.82 13.93 -6.77
CA ASP A 13 5.14 12.58 -6.31
C ASP A 13 4.65 12.26 -4.87
N ASN A 14 4.68 13.26 -3.98
CA ASN A 14 4.16 13.12 -2.61
C ASN A 14 2.64 13.10 -2.58
N ILE A 15 1.97 13.77 -3.53
CA ILE A 15 0.51 13.83 -3.59
C ILE A 15 -0.05 12.43 -3.90
N ASP A 16 0.57 11.69 -4.82
CA ASP A 16 0.15 10.33 -5.17
C ASP A 16 0.45 9.31 -4.06
N MET A 17 1.60 9.43 -3.36
CA MET A 17 1.90 8.62 -2.17
C MET A 17 0.90 8.89 -1.04
N ILE A 18 0.61 10.17 -0.79
CA ILE A 18 -0.38 10.60 0.19
C ILE A 18 -1.78 10.10 -0.22
N ALA A 19 -2.12 10.14 -1.50
CA ALA A 19 -3.41 9.67 -2.02
C ALA A 19 -3.56 8.14 -1.90
N ALA A 20 -2.56 7.35 -2.26
CA ALA A 20 -2.59 5.89 -2.11
C ALA A 20 -2.67 5.47 -0.63
N THR A 21 -1.88 6.12 0.23
CA THR A 21 -1.96 5.93 1.69
C THR A 21 -3.32 6.37 2.22
N SER A 22 -3.88 7.45 1.68
CA SER A 22 -5.20 7.98 2.05
C SER A 22 -6.32 6.99 1.73
N VAL A 23 -6.30 6.32 0.56
CA VAL A 23 -7.31 5.30 0.21
C VAL A 23 -7.26 4.11 1.18
N LEU A 24 -6.07 3.58 1.47
CA LEU A 24 -5.92 2.47 2.41
C LEU A 24 -6.39 2.87 3.83
N GLN A 25 -6.04 4.09 4.26
CA GLN A 25 -6.47 4.63 5.55
C GLN A 25 -7.99 4.84 5.61
N GLN A 26 -8.61 5.32 4.53
CA GLN A 26 -10.05 5.49 4.43
C GLN A 26 -10.76 4.12 4.53
N GLN A 27 -10.31 3.13 3.77
CA GLN A 27 -10.85 1.77 3.87
C GLN A 27 -10.69 1.18 5.27
N ALA A 28 -9.54 1.42 5.91
CA ALA A 28 -9.33 1.02 7.30
C ALA A 28 -10.32 1.73 8.25
N ALA A 29 -10.59 3.02 8.05
CA ALA A 29 -11.59 3.77 8.82
C ALA A 29 -13.00 3.18 8.65
N ASP A 30 -13.39 2.84 7.43
CA ASP A 30 -14.68 2.20 7.16
C ASP A 30 -14.74 0.82 7.83
N ILE A 31 -13.67 0.03 7.79
CA ILE A 31 -13.59 -1.28 8.42
C ILE A 31 -13.73 -1.19 9.95
N ARG A 32 -13.17 -0.16 10.59
CA ARG A 32 -13.33 0.05 12.05
C ARG A 32 -14.79 0.23 12.48
N THR A 33 -15.65 0.71 11.59
CA THR A 33 -17.09 0.87 11.90
C THR A 33 -17.87 -0.44 11.82
N LYS A 34 -17.29 -1.50 11.24
CA LYS A 34 -17.95 -2.79 11.06
C LYS A 34 -18.00 -3.53 12.39
N THR A 35 -19.13 -4.19 12.64
CA THR A 35 -19.30 -5.14 13.75
C THR A 35 -19.15 -6.57 13.25
N ILE A 36 -18.32 -7.36 13.93
CA ILE A 36 -18.14 -8.77 13.65
C ILE A 36 -18.95 -9.58 14.66
N ASN A 37 -19.73 -10.55 14.18
CA ASN A 37 -20.47 -11.46 15.05
C ASN A 37 -19.54 -12.58 15.56
N TRP A 38 -18.77 -12.28 16.60
CA TRP A 38 -17.85 -13.25 17.23
C TRP A 38 -18.57 -14.46 17.82
N ALA A 39 -19.82 -14.31 18.27
CA ALA A 39 -20.58 -15.39 18.87
C ALA A 39 -20.83 -16.53 17.88
N SER A 40 -21.06 -16.23 16.60
CA SER A 40 -21.20 -17.26 15.56
C SER A 40 -19.92 -18.06 15.34
N TYR A 41 -18.75 -17.43 15.41
CA TYR A 41 -17.46 -18.13 15.29
C TYR A 41 -17.18 -19.03 16.51
N MET A 42 -17.60 -18.61 17.70
CA MET A 42 -17.48 -19.41 18.92
C MET A 42 -18.43 -20.62 18.86
N GLN A 43 -19.69 -20.40 18.46
CA GLN A 43 -20.70 -21.45 18.34
C GLN A 43 -20.32 -22.50 17.29
N SER A 44 -19.67 -22.10 16.20
CA SER A 44 -19.16 -23.01 15.18
C SER A 44 -17.83 -23.67 15.56
N GLN A 45 -17.31 -23.43 16.76
CA GLN A 45 -16.01 -23.93 17.24
C GLN A 45 -14.81 -23.50 16.37
N MET A 46 -14.95 -22.42 15.59
CA MET A 46 -13.83 -21.85 14.85
C MET A 46 -12.87 -21.07 15.75
N ILE A 47 -13.36 -20.57 16.88
CA ILE A 47 -12.57 -19.86 17.88
C ILE A 47 -12.87 -20.43 19.26
N SER A 48 -11.90 -20.36 20.17
CA SER A 48 -12.08 -20.83 21.54
C SER A 48 -12.95 -19.86 22.35
N GLN A 49 -13.47 -20.33 23.49
CA GLN A 49 -14.16 -19.46 24.46
C GLN A 49 -13.23 -18.36 24.99
N GLU A 50 -11.94 -18.68 25.17
CA GLU A 50 -10.90 -17.74 25.60
C GLU A 50 -10.73 -16.62 24.57
N ASP A 51 -10.58 -16.98 23.29
CA ASP A 51 -10.44 -16.03 22.19
C ASP A 51 -11.70 -15.18 22.00
N TYR A 52 -12.88 -15.77 22.12
CA TYR A 52 -14.16 -15.05 22.08
C TYR A 52 -14.25 -13.98 23.17
N ASN A 53 -13.89 -14.33 24.42
CA ASN A 53 -13.92 -13.39 25.53
C ASN A 53 -12.91 -12.26 25.33
N ALA A 54 -11.70 -12.58 24.86
CA ALA A 54 -10.63 -11.62 24.61
C ALA A 54 -11.00 -10.65 23.47
N ILE A 55 -11.47 -11.14 22.33
CA ILE A 55 -11.82 -10.29 21.20
C ILE A 55 -13.04 -9.41 21.50
N SER A 56 -14.03 -9.93 22.24
CA SER A 56 -15.19 -9.13 22.66
C SER A 56 -14.79 -7.99 23.61
N ALA A 57 -13.81 -8.24 24.49
CA ALA A 57 -13.25 -7.21 25.37
C ALA A 57 -12.41 -6.19 24.60
N LEU A 58 -11.67 -6.61 23.58
CA LEU A 58 -10.96 -5.71 22.67
C LEU A 58 -11.91 -4.78 21.91
N ASP A 59 -13.04 -5.28 21.41
CA ASP A 59 -14.05 -4.47 20.72
C ASP A 59 -14.68 -3.40 21.63
N THR A 60 -14.90 -3.73 22.90
CA THR A 60 -15.63 -2.86 23.83
C THR A 60 -14.72 -1.88 24.58
N ALA A 61 -13.54 -2.34 24.99
CA ALA A 61 -12.67 -1.63 25.92
C ALA A 61 -11.18 -1.80 25.57
N LYS A 62 -10.84 -1.69 24.27
CA LYS A 62 -9.48 -1.88 23.71
C LYS A 62 -8.36 -1.38 24.60
N ALA A 63 -8.34 -0.08 24.91
CA ALA A 63 -7.25 0.54 25.67
C ALA A 63 -7.09 -0.06 27.08
N ALA A 64 -8.18 -0.23 27.81
CA ALA A 64 -8.17 -0.80 29.15
C ALA A 64 -7.79 -2.29 29.15
N TYR A 65 -8.23 -3.03 28.13
CA TYR A 65 -7.89 -4.45 27.98
C TYR A 65 -6.41 -4.63 27.65
N LEU A 66 -5.87 -3.87 26.70
CA LEU A 66 -4.46 -3.94 26.30
C LEU A 66 -3.51 -3.64 27.46
N GLN A 67 -3.82 -2.64 28.30
CA GLN A 67 -3.00 -2.31 29.46
C GLN A 67 -2.77 -3.48 30.43
N LYS A 68 -3.74 -4.40 30.53
CA LYS A 68 -3.69 -5.54 31.45
C LYS A 68 -3.34 -6.86 30.77
N ASN A 69 -3.69 -7.00 29.49
CA ASN A 69 -3.72 -8.28 28.79
C ASN A 69 -3.07 -8.21 27.39
N SER A 70 -2.03 -7.39 27.21
CA SER A 70 -1.38 -7.19 25.90
C SER A 70 -0.96 -8.50 25.22
N THR A 71 -0.28 -9.40 25.94
CA THR A 71 0.15 -10.70 25.39
C THR A 71 -1.03 -11.56 24.95
N GLN A 72 -2.10 -11.58 25.76
CA GLN A 72 -3.31 -12.33 25.43
C GLN A 72 -4.01 -11.74 24.19
N ALA A 73 -4.06 -10.42 24.07
CA ALA A 73 -4.62 -9.76 22.89
C ALA A 73 -3.90 -10.18 21.61
N VAL A 74 -2.56 -10.18 21.62
CA VAL A 74 -1.75 -10.60 20.47
C VAL A 74 -1.97 -12.08 20.15
N LYS A 75 -1.92 -12.96 21.16
CA LYS A 75 -2.23 -14.39 21.00
C LYS A 75 -3.58 -14.59 20.32
N THR A 76 -4.63 -13.96 20.86
CA THR A 76 -5.98 -14.09 20.30
C THR A 76 -6.05 -13.58 18.86
N LEU A 77 -5.44 -12.44 18.53
CA LEU A 77 -5.45 -11.92 17.16
C LEU A 77 -4.75 -12.86 16.16
N LEU A 78 -3.62 -13.47 16.55
CA LEU A 78 -2.91 -14.44 15.72
C LEU A 78 -3.67 -15.75 15.56
N ASN A 79 -4.31 -16.24 16.63
CA ASN A 79 -5.18 -17.41 16.58
C ASN A 79 -6.38 -17.17 15.65
N LEU A 80 -7.02 -16.00 15.76
CA LEU A 80 -8.13 -15.62 14.89
C LEU A 80 -7.71 -15.57 13.42
N LEU A 81 -6.54 -15.01 13.09
CA LEU A 81 -6.02 -15.03 11.71
C LEU A 81 -5.77 -16.45 11.18
N SER A 82 -5.41 -17.38 12.06
CA SER A 82 -5.12 -18.77 11.69
C SER A 82 -6.37 -19.60 11.45
N HIS A 83 -7.46 -19.31 12.17
CA HIS A 83 -8.69 -20.11 12.11
C HIS A 83 -9.81 -19.47 11.28
N VAL A 84 -9.83 -18.16 11.12
CA VAL A 84 -10.89 -17.45 10.39
C VAL A 84 -10.51 -17.22 8.94
N SER A 85 -11.36 -17.66 8.02
CA SER A 85 -11.09 -17.55 6.57
C SER A 85 -11.91 -16.46 5.87
N LYS A 86 -12.93 -15.88 6.54
CA LYS A 86 -13.83 -14.88 5.93
C LYS A 86 -13.11 -13.53 5.77
N ASP A 87 -13.02 -13.04 4.53
CA ASP A 87 -12.24 -11.84 4.18
C ASP A 87 -12.63 -10.61 5.00
N GLN A 88 -13.92 -10.31 5.17
CA GLN A 88 -14.37 -9.19 6.00
C GLN A 88 -13.86 -9.26 7.45
N THR A 89 -13.77 -10.46 8.01
CA THR A 89 -13.27 -10.66 9.38
C THR A 89 -11.75 -10.56 9.41
N ILE A 90 -11.05 -11.09 8.41
CA ILE A 90 -9.59 -10.93 8.29
C ILE A 90 -9.23 -9.45 8.15
N GLN A 91 -9.91 -8.69 7.28
CA GLN A 91 -9.73 -7.25 7.13
C GLN A 91 -9.84 -6.53 8.49
N TYR A 92 -10.85 -6.88 9.29
CA TYR A 92 -11.07 -6.30 10.61
C TYR A 92 -9.93 -6.63 11.58
N ILE A 93 -9.51 -7.90 11.64
CA ILE A 93 -8.39 -8.34 12.50
C ILE A 93 -7.10 -7.63 12.10
N LEU A 94 -6.80 -7.51 10.80
CA LEU A 94 -5.62 -6.81 10.31
C LEU A 94 -5.63 -5.32 10.69
N VAL A 95 -6.77 -4.64 10.60
CA VAL A 95 -6.91 -3.26 11.07
C VAL A 95 -6.65 -3.16 12.57
N MET A 96 -7.18 -4.10 13.36
CA MET A 96 -6.95 -4.10 14.81
C MET A 96 -5.47 -4.30 15.16
N ILE A 97 -4.78 -5.22 14.48
CA ILE A 97 -3.33 -5.44 14.62
C ILE A 97 -2.55 -4.18 14.20
N ASP A 98 -2.87 -3.60 13.04
CA ASP A 98 -2.18 -2.42 12.55
C ASP A 98 -2.32 -1.23 13.52
N ASP A 99 -3.52 -1.01 14.07
CA ASP A 99 -3.78 0.01 15.07
C ASP A 99 -3.01 -0.25 16.36
N LEU A 100 -3.01 -1.50 16.83
CA LEU A 100 -2.27 -1.91 18.03
C LEU A 100 -0.79 -1.56 17.89
N LEU A 101 -0.18 -1.90 16.75
CA LEU A 101 1.23 -1.60 16.47
C LEU A 101 1.49 -0.11 16.23
N GLN A 102 0.52 0.60 15.63
CA GLN A 102 0.63 2.03 15.37
C GLN A 102 0.62 2.86 16.65
N GLU A 103 -0.17 2.46 17.65
CA GLU A 103 -0.25 3.11 18.96
C GLU A 103 1.07 3.00 19.74
N GLU A 104 1.75 1.86 19.65
CA GLU A 104 2.96 1.61 20.43
C GLU A 104 3.88 0.60 19.71
N ARG A 105 5.05 1.07 19.28
CA ARG A 105 5.98 0.25 18.47
C ARG A 105 6.55 -0.95 19.23
N SER A 106 6.80 -0.84 20.53
CA SER A 106 7.30 -1.93 21.38
C SER A 106 6.37 -3.15 21.42
N ARG A 107 5.09 -2.99 21.04
CA ARG A 107 4.15 -4.12 21.01
C ARG A 107 4.48 -5.19 19.97
N VAL A 108 5.38 -4.91 19.02
CA VAL A 108 5.91 -5.96 18.13
C VAL A 108 6.58 -7.09 18.91
N ASP A 109 7.18 -6.80 20.07
CA ASP A 109 7.86 -7.80 20.89
C ASP A 109 6.90 -8.89 21.37
N PHE A 110 5.64 -8.56 21.65
CA PHE A 110 4.62 -9.55 22.01
C PHE A 110 4.33 -10.54 20.89
N PHE A 111 4.45 -10.14 19.61
CA PHE A 111 4.27 -11.04 18.47
C PHE A 111 5.46 -12.01 18.36
N HIS A 112 6.67 -11.49 18.52
CA HIS A 112 7.90 -12.28 18.51
C HIS A 112 7.95 -13.26 19.68
N ASP A 113 7.65 -12.79 20.90
CA ASP A 113 7.59 -13.62 22.10
C ASP A 113 6.56 -14.75 21.97
N TYR A 114 5.38 -14.45 21.44
CA TYR A 114 4.35 -15.46 21.18
C TYR A 114 4.84 -16.53 20.21
N ALA A 115 5.38 -16.12 19.06
CA ALA A 115 5.88 -17.03 18.04
C ALA A 115 7.01 -17.91 18.57
N LYS A 116 7.94 -17.32 19.34
CA LYS A 116 9.04 -18.03 19.99
C LYS A 116 8.57 -19.07 21.01
N GLN A 117 7.57 -18.75 21.82
CA GLN A 117 7.00 -19.68 22.81
C GLN A 117 6.32 -20.88 22.14
N HIS A 118 5.66 -20.66 20.99
CA HIS A 118 4.91 -21.70 20.27
C HIS A 118 5.74 -22.39 19.18
N LYS A 119 7.00 -21.99 18.99
CA LYS A 119 7.88 -22.46 17.91
C LYS A 119 7.28 -22.24 16.52
N GLU A 120 6.59 -21.11 16.36
CA GLU A 120 5.95 -20.70 15.13
C GLU A 120 6.74 -19.59 14.43
N CYS A 121 6.44 -19.38 13.15
CA CYS A 121 7.01 -18.29 12.38
C CYS A 121 6.12 -17.05 12.53
N VAL A 122 6.63 -15.99 13.14
CA VAL A 122 5.87 -14.73 13.37
C VAL A 122 5.41 -14.08 12.05
N TRP A 123 6.18 -14.26 10.98
CA TRP A 123 5.86 -13.70 9.65
C TRP A 123 4.85 -14.56 8.89
N GLY A 124 4.80 -15.87 9.17
CA GLY A 124 4.04 -16.87 8.42
C GLY A 124 2.58 -16.52 8.18
N PRO A 125 1.80 -16.16 9.23
CA PRO A 125 0.39 -15.78 9.06
C PRO A 125 0.20 -14.65 8.05
N PHE A 126 1.06 -13.64 8.06
CA PHE A 126 0.95 -12.48 7.18
C PHE A 126 1.51 -12.75 5.78
N LEU A 127 2.58 -13.55 5.65
CA LEU A 127 3.12 -13.97 4.36
C LEU A 127 2.08 -14.78 3.56
N ASN A 128 1.32 -15.63 4.25
CA ASN A 128 0.23 -16.39 3.63
C ASN A 128 -0.87 -15.46 3.06
N LEU A 129 -1.15 -14.35 3.75
CA LEU A 129 -2.18 -13.39 3.34
C LEU A 129 -1.77 -12.56 2.12
N LEU A 130 -0.49 -12.49 1.75
CA LEU A 130 -0.03 -11.83 0.52
C LEU A 130 -0.50 -12.54 -0.76
N ASN A 131 -0.95 -13.80 -0.65
CA ASN A 131 -1.48 -14.57 -1.76
C ASN A 131 -3.00 -14.45 -1.93
N ARG A 132 -3.68 -13.64 -1.09
CA ARG A 132 -5.13 -13.40 -1.21
C ARG A 132 -5.44 -12.52 -2.42
N GLN A 133 -6.66 -12.64 -2.94
CA GLN A 133 -7.14 -11.79 -4.04
C GLN A 133 -7.58 -10.40 -3.56
N ASP A 134 -7.94 -10.28 -2.28
CA ASP A 134 -8.38 -9.02 -1.69
C ASP A 134 -7.19 -8.07 -1.51
N GLY A 135 -7.20 -6.99 -2.28
CA GLY A 135 -6.11 -6.01 -2.29
C GLY A 135 -5.91 -5.29 -0.95
N PHE A 136 -6.98 -5.11 -0.15
CA PHE A 136 -6.84 -4.51 1.18
C PHE A 136 -6.12 -5.46 2.13
N ILE A 137 -6.51 -6.74 2.17
CA ILE A 137 -5.85 -7.77 2.97
C ILE A 137 -4.38 -7.85 2.61
N VAL A 138 -4.06 -7.89 1.31
CA VAL A 138 -2.68 -7.97 0.81
C VAL A 138 -1.87 -6.74 1.25
N ASN A 139 -2.39 -5.53 1.04
CA ASN A 139 -1.69 -4.29 1.39
C ASN A 139 -1.52 -4.12 2.90
N MET A 140 -2.56 -4.41 3.69
CA MET A 140 -2.49 -4.28 5.14
C MET A 140 -1.56 -5.33 5.76
N SER A 141 -1.59 -6.57 5.26
CA SER A 141 -0.66 -7.63 5.70
C SER A 141 0.78 -7.28 5.37
N SER A 142 1.04 -6.74 4.17
CA SER A 142 2.37 -6.24 3.79
C SER A 142 2.84 -5.12 4.72
N ARG A 143 1.96 -4.17 5.05
CA ARG A 143 2.30 -3.08 5.98
C ARG A 143 2.63 -3.60 7.39
N ILE A 144 1.88 -4.57 7.89
CA ILE A 144 2.16 -5.21 9.19
C ILE A 144 3.49 -5.97 9.14
N LEU A 145 3.77 -6.71 8.07
CA LEU A 145 5.07 -7.39 7.88
C LEU A 145 6.24 -6.42 7.96
N ALA A 146 6.15 -5.26 7.29
CA ALA A 146 7.17 -4.24 7.36
C ALA A 146 7.34 -3.68 8.80
N LYS A 147 6.25 -3.47 9.53
CA LYS A 147 6.29 -3.03 10.94
C LYS A 147 7.00 -4.06 11.83
N LEU A 148 6.64 -5.33 11.71
CA LEU A 148 7.28 -6.41 12.47
C LEU A 148 8.77 -6.51 12.16
N ALA A 149 9.13 -6.50 10.86
CA ALA A 149 10.53 -6.61 10.43
C ALA A 149 11.40 -5.40 10.82
N CYS A 150 10.84 -4.19 10.83
CA CYS A 150 11.60 -2.96 11.07
C CYS A 150 11.59 -2.49 12.52
N TRP A 151 10.58 -2.85 13.32
CA TRP A 151 10.47 -2.41 14.72
C TRP A 151 10.85 -3.49 15.72
N GLY A 152 10.83 -4.77 15.32
CA GLY A 152 11.23 -5.89 16.16
C GLY A 152 12.74 -6.09 16.24
N HIS A 153 13.16 -6.87 17.24
CA HIS A 153 14.56 -7.25 17.44
C HIS A 153 14.99 -8.50 16.66
N GLU A 154 14.04 -9.33 16.23
CA GLU A 154 14.35 -10.54 15.47
C GLU A 154 14.29 -10.28 13.97
N LEU A 155 15.34 -10.73 13.27
CA LEU A 155 15.44 -10.60 11.83
C LEU A 155 14.60 -11.65 11.11
N MET A 156 13.91 -11.21 10.06
CA MET A 156 13.23 -12.12 9.13
C MET A 156 14.24 -13.05 8.45
N PRO A 157 13.99 -14.37 8.40
CA PRO A 157 14.83 -15.33 7.70
C PRO A 157 15.06 -14.92 6.24
N LYS A 158 16.25 -15.21 5.72
CA LYS A 158 16.64 -14.81 4.37
C LYS A 158 15.67 -15.28 3.28
N SER A 159 15.10 -16.48 3.42
CA SER A 159 14.08 -17.01 2.50
C SER A 159 12.84 -16.13 2.46
N ASP A 160 12.31 -15.81 3.63
CA ASP A 160 11.07 -15.07 3.83
C ASP A 160 11.26 -13.60 3.43
N LEU A 161 12.42 -13.04 3.76
CA LEU A 161 12.81 -11.70 3.34
C LEU A 161 12.92 -11.60 1.82
N ASN A 162 13.58 -12.56 1.17
CA ASN A 162 13.67 -12.57 -0.29
C ASN A 162 12.29 -12.70 -0.95
N PHE A 163 11.43 -13.57 -0.41
CA PHE A 163 10.05 -13.68 -0.88
C PHE A 163 9.31 -12.35 -0.73
N TYR A 164 9.40 -11.71 0.43
CA TYR A 164 8.71 -10.44 0.69
C TYR A 164 9.24 -9.29 -0.18
N LEU A 165 10.56 -9.18 -0.37
CA LEU A 165 11.16 -8.18 -1.25
C LEU A 165 10.78 -8.41 -2.72
N GLN A 166 10.73 -9.67 -3.17
CA GLN A 166 10.26 -10.00 -4.51
C GLN A 166 8.78 -9.62 -4.69
N PHE A 167 7.94 -9.92 -3.69
CA PHE A 167 6.55 -9.48 -3.67
C PHE A 167 6.43 -7.95 -3.77
N LEU A 168 7.21 -7.18 -2.99
CA LEU A 168 7.19 -5.71 -3.04
C LEU A 168 7.60 -5.20 -4.42
N LYS A 169 8.65 -5.78 -5.02
CA LYS A 169 9.09 -5.44 -6.38
C LYS A 169 7.98 -5.68 -7.40
N ASP A 170 7.26 -6.80 -7.29
CA ASP A 170 6.17 -7.14 -8.20
C ASP A 170 4.99 -6.19 -8.04
N GLN A 171 4.60 -5.87 -6.80
CA GLN A 171 3.55 -4.88 -6.51
C GLN A 171 3.89 -3.50 -7.09
N LEU A 172 5.12 -3.02 -6.87
CA LEU A 172 5.58 -1.75 -7.44
C LEU A 172 5.56 -1.77 -8.97
N THR A 173 5.98 -2.88 -9.58
CA THR A 173 5.98 -3.03 -11.04
C THR A 173 4.56 -3.02 -11.61
N VAL A 174 3.62 -3.71 -10.97
CA VAL A 174 2.21 -3.74 -11.38
C VAL A 174 1.58 -2.36 -11.25
N ASN A 175 1.78 -1.69 -10.11
CA ASN A 175 1.22 -0.36 -9.86
C ASN A 175 1.80 0.70 -10.80
N ALA A 176 3.11 0.67 -11.08
CA ALA A 176 3.74 1.57 -12.03
C ALA A 176 3.15 1.40 -13.45
N LYS A 177 2.94 0.15 -13.89
CA LYS A 177 2.30 -0.13 -15.19
C LYS A 177 0.84 0.35 -15.24
N ALA A 178 0.09 0.16 -14.15
CA ALA A 178 -1.29 0.64 -14.05
C ALA A 178 -1.35 2.17 -14.14
N TYR A 179 -0.50 2.87 -13.39
CA TYR A 179 -0.37 4.32 -13.43
C TYR A 179 -0.09 4.85 -14.84
N ILE A 180 0.92 4.29 -15.53
CA ILE A 180 1.26 4.70 -16.90
C ILE A 180 0.07 4.49 -17.86
N LYS A 181 -0.66 3.38 -17.71
CA LYS A 181 -1.84 3.08 -18.51
C LYS A 181 -2.99 4.08 -18.25
N ASP A 182 -3.18 4.46 -16.99
CA ASP A 182 -4.23 5.41 -16.60
C ASP A 182 -3.93 6.81 -17.12
N GLN A 183 -2.67 7.25 -17.00
CA GLN A 183 -2.20 8.51 -17.60
C GLN A 183 -2.39 8.52 -19.13
N ALA A 184 -2.00 7.44 -19.82
CA ALA A 184 -2.21 7.31 -21.27
C ALA A 184 -3.71 7.30 -21.66
N THR A 185 -4.58 6.80 -20.78
CA THR A 185 -6.04 6.80 -21.02
C THR A 185 -6.63 8.18 -20.78
N LEU A 186 -6.19 8.88 -19.75
CA LEU A 186 -6.58 10.27 -19.48
C LEU A 186 -6.16 11.19 -20.63
N ALA A 187 -4.91 11.07 -21.09
CA ALA A 187 -4.41 11.84 -22.24
C ALA A 187 -5.27 11.63 -23.49
N ARG A 188 -5.66 10.37 -23.80
CA ARG A 188 -6.56 10.05 -24.92
C ARG A 188 -7.96 10.66 -24.75
N ARG A 189 -8.53 10.62 -23.54
CA ARG A 189 -9.83 11.24 -23.24
C ARG A 189 -9.80 12.75 -23.41
N VAL A 190 -8.76 13.41 -22.91
CA VAL A 190 -8.57 14.86 -23.08
C VAL A 190 -8.45 15.21 -24.56
N GLN A 191 -7.65 14.47 -25.33
CA GLN A 191 -7.56 14.68 -26.79
C GLN A 191 -8.92 14.56 -27.48
N THR A 192 -9.75 13.58 -27.10
CA THR A 192 -11.09 13.40 -27.69
C THR A 192 -12.01 14.58 -27.34
N ILE A 193 -11.97 15.11 -26.12
CA ILE A 193 -12.78 16.27 -25.70
C ILE A 193 -12.33 17.53 -26.46
N VAL A 194 -11.02 17.76 -26.60
CA VAL A 194 -10.48 18.90 -27.34
C VAL A 194 -10.92 18.86 -28.81
N VAL A 195 -10.92 17.68 -29.43
CA VAL A 195 -11.39 17.50 -30.82
C VAL A 195 -12.89 17.79 -30.96
N HIS A 196 -13.72 17.44 -29.97
CA HIS A 196 -15.17 17.72 -30.02
C HIS A 196 -15.51 19.19 -29.74
N GLN A 197 -14.76 19.88 -28.86
CA GLN A 197 -14.99 21.32 -28.59
C GLN A 197 -14.57 22.22 -29.74
N HIS A 198 -13.52 21.87 -30.48
CA HIS A 198 -13.10 22.62 -31.68
C HIS A 198 -13.97 22.31 -32.92
N GLY A 199 -14.95 21.40 -32.83
CA GLY A 199 -15.90 21.07 -33.90
C GLY A 199 -17.23 21.82 -33.84
N HIS A 200 -17.42 22.79 -32.94
CA HIS A 200 -18.70 23.51 -32.76
C HIS A 200 -18.62 25.04 -32.82
N GLY A 201 -17.56 25.59 -33.42
CA GLY A 201 -17.40 27.03 -33.66
C GLY A 201 -17.35 27.38 -35.15
N HIS A 202 -18.46 27.91 -35.67
CA HIS A 202 -18.61 28.70 -36.90
C HIS A 202 -18.33 28.07 -38.30
N GLY A 203 -19.35 28.17 -39.16
CA GLY A 203 -19.15 28.37 -40.60
C GLY A 203 -20.09 27.59 -41.52
N LYS A 204 -21.18 28.23 -41.96
CA LYS A 204 -21.81 27.91 -43.24
C LYS A 204 -20.75 28.04 -44.34
N ASP A 205 -20.61 27.02 -45.18
CA ASP A 205 -20.57 27.11 -46.64
C ASP A 205 -19.83 25.92 -47.26
N GLN A 206 -20.37 25.52 -48.40
CA GLN A 206 -19.98 24.40 -49.23
C GLN A 206 -18.57 24.58 -49.82
N GLN A 207 -17.93 23.43 -50.09
CA GLN A 207 -16.90 23.18 -51.10
C GLN A 207 -15.42 23.11 -50.67
N SER A 208 -14.90 21.88 -50.74
CA SER A 208 -13.54 21.50 -51.19
C SER A 208 -12.33 21.83 -50.30
N THR A 209 -11.80 20.84 -49.59
CA THR A 209 -10.40 20.34 -49.76
C THR A 209 -10.12 19.18 -48.80
N LYS A 210 -10.19 17.95 -49.32
CA LYS A 210 -9.55 16.78 -48.70
C LYS A 210 -8.05 16.93 -48.92
N ASN A 211 -7.24 17.17 -47.89
CA ASN A 211 -5.82 16.77 -47.83
C ASN A 211 -5.05 17.16 -46.54
N ASN A 212 -5.65 17.79 -45.52
CA ASN A 212 -4.87 18.32 -44.40
C ASN A 212 -4.83 17.49 -43.10
N THR A 213 -5.37 16.26 -43.08
CA THR A 213 -5.44 15.45 -41.85
C THR A 213 -4.19 14.57 -41.62
N ASN A 214 -3.37 14.32 -42.64
CA ASN A 214 -2.21 13.43 -42.54
C ASN A 214 -0.93 14.10 -42.00
N TYR A 215 -0.80 15.43 -42.10
CA TYR A 215 0.41 16.13 -41.64
C TYR A 215 0.46 16.27 -40.11
N SER A 216 -0.68 16.46 -39.45
CA SER A 216 -0.75 16.58 -37.98
C SER A 216 -0.55 15.24 -37.26
N LEU A 217 -1.07 14.15 -37.83
CA LEU A 217 -0.94 12.80 -37.26
C LEU A 217 0.52 12.30 -37.29
N ASN A 218 1.24 12.55 -38.39
CA ASN A 218 2.65 12.14 -38.54
C ASN A 218 3.59 12.93 -37.60
N MET A 219 3.35 14.24 -37.39
CA MET A 219 4.13 15.04 -36.45
C MET A 219 3.92 14.59 -34.99
N ALA A 220 2.68 14.23 -34.62
CA ALA A 220 2.36 13.76 -33.28
C ALA A 220 2.95 12.37 -32.99
N GLN A 221 2.92 11.46 -33.98
CA GLN A 221 3.57 10.15 -33.88
C GLN A 221 5.10 10.28 -33.80
N GLN A 222 5.69 11.23 -34.53
CA GLN A 222 7.14 11.48 -34.51
C GLN A 222 7.60 12.08 -33.17
N GLN A 223 6.82 12.99 -32.56
CA GLN A 223 7.10 13.50 -31.21
C GLN A 223 6.97 12.43 -30.12
N GLN A 224 5.98 11.52 -30.23
CA GLN A 224 5.87 10.38 -29.32
C GLN A 224 7.06 9.42 -29.43
N HIS A 225 7.54 9.16 -30.66
CA HIS A 225 8.69 8.28 -30.87
C HIS A 225 10.02 8.88 -30.36
N LEU A 226 10.18 10.21 -30.46
CA LEU A 226 11.32 10.94 -29.91
C LEU A 226 11.28 10.99 -28.37
N HIS A 227 10.11 11.19 -27.78
CA HIS A 227 9.95 11.18 -26.31
C HIS A 227 10.19 9.77 -25.73
N GLN A 228 9.74 8.73 -26.44
CA GLN A 228 9.99 7.34 -26.04
C GLN A 228 11.47 6.93 -26.21
N GLN A 229 12.20 7.51 -27.17
CA GLN A 229 13.66 7.35 -27.28
C GLN A 229 14.45 8.14 -26.24
N GLN A 230 13.98 9.33 -25.82
CA GLN A 230 14.60 10.10 -24.73
C GLN A 230 14.48 9.37 -23.39
N ILE A 231 13.31 8.82 -23.08
CA ILE A 231 13.08 8.06 -21.84
C ILE A 231 13.89 6.75 -21.82
N ALA A 232 14.11 6.13 -22.98
CA ALA A 232 14.97 4.94 -23.08
C ALA A 232 16.48 5.26 -22.94
N GLY A 233 16.88 6.52 -23.15
CA GLY A 233 18.26 6.99 -23.06
C GLY A 233 18.71 7.36 -21.63
N GLU A 234 17.78 7.61 -20.72
CA GLU A 234 18.05 7.83 -19.29
C GLU A 234 18.25 6.48 -18.58
N ARG A 235 19.25 5.71 -19.00
CA ARG A 235 19.78 4.64 -18.15
C ARG A 235 20.46 5.30 -16.95
N TYR A 236 20.00 4.92 -15.75
CA TYR A 236 20.66 5.07 -14.46
C TYR A 236 22.02 5.76 -14.54
N ARG A 237 22.07 7.03 -14.13
CA ARG A 237 23.35 7.71 -13.88
C ARG A 237 23.96 7.02 -12.65
N GLU A 238 24.85 6.07 -12.87
CA GLU A 238 25.62 5.45 -11.79
C GLU A 238 26.35 6.54 -11.00
N MET A 239 26.21 6.50 -9.67
CA MET A 239 26.94 7.39 -8.77
C MET A 239 28.45 7.18 -8.98
N PRO A 240 29.25 8.23 -9.22
CA PRO A 240 30.69 8.10 -9.32
C PRO A 240 31.27 7.45 -8.07
N THR A 241 32.23 6.55 -8.25
CA THR A 241 32.78 5.66 -7.19
C THR A 241 33.30 6.41 -5.96
N GLU A 242 33.67 7.68 -6.11
CA GLU A 242 34.10 8.56 -5.02
C GLU A 242 32.95 8.98 -4.08
N GLN A 243 31.72 9.16 -4.59
CA GLN A 243 30.54 9.47 -3.76
C GLN A 243 29.98 8.23 -3.04
N ALA A 244 30.12 7.05 -3.66
CA ALA A 244 29.76 5.78 -3.01
C ALA A 244 30.67 5.47 -1.80
N ASN A 245 31.96 5.80 -1.89
CA ASN A 245 32.91 5.60 -0.79
C ASN A 245 32.72 6.63 0.34
N ALA A 246 32.27 7.86 0.04
CA ALA A 246 31.99 8.88 1.05
C ALA A 246 30.76 8.56 1.94
N LEU A 247 29.79 7.79 1.42
CA LEU A 247 28.61 7.32 2.17
C LEU A 247 28.96 6.28 3.23
N VAL A 248 30.03 5.50 3.04
CA VAL A 248 30.49 4.49 4.00
C VAL A 248 31.14 5.15 5.22
N ASP A 249 31.67 6.37 5.08
CA ASP A 249 32.49 7.04 6.10
C ASP A 249 31.79 8.21 6.82
N GLY A 250 30.47 8.34 6.65
CA GLY A 250 29.62 9.20 7.48
C GLY A 250 29.91 10.71 7.42
N ARG A 251 30.58 11.20 6.37
CA ARG A 251 30.91 12.63 6.20
C ARG A 251 30.30 13.19 4.92
N LEU A 252 29.10 13.78 5.02
CA LEU A 252 28.77 15.17 4.63
C LEU A 252 27.24 15.38 4.56
N PRO A 253 26.75 16.64 4.73
CA PRO A 253 25.36 16.96 5.01
C PRO A 253 24.44 16.86 3.80
N ILE A 254 23.16 16.62 4.11
CA ILE A 254 22.04 16.55 3.17
C ILE A 254 22.00 17.85 2.33
N PRO A 255 22.08 17.78 0.99
CA PRO A 255 21.87 18.95 0.14
C PRO A 255 20.45 19.45 0.33
N VAL A 256 20.34 20.73 0.65
CA VAL A 256 19.06 21.45 0.67
C VAL A 256 18.82 21.91 -0.75
N GLU A 257 17.85 21.31 -1.43
CA GLU A 257 16.98 21.91 -2.45
C GLU A 257 15.81 20.96 -2.74
#